data_AF-A0A1I5ZNV2-F1
#
_entry.id   AF-A0A1I5ZNV2-F1
#
_cell.length_a   1.000
_cell.length_b   1.000
_cell.length_c   1.000
_cell.angle_alpha   90.00
_cell.angle_beta   90.00
_cell.angle_gamma   90.00
#
_symmetry.space_group_name_H-M   'P 1'
#
loop_
_entity.id
_entity.type
_entity.pdbx_description
1 polymer ?
#
loop_
_entity_poly.entity_id
_entity_poly.type
_entity_poly.pdbx_seq_one_letter_code
_entity_poly.pdbx_strand_id
1 'polypeptide(L)'
;MYKIFSVKLLFEHISISGSMSNKIYEETINIIRAVRLEDVDKLVKSHYKDVIYKNIFGEDTTIRLVMILDVFELVDNIEESLEFVEVYSQHIIAEEEVTVE
;
A
#
# COMPACT_ATOMS: atom_id res chain seq x y z
N MET A 1 -24.21 5.38 -8.17
CA MET A 1 -23.35 6.51 -7.77
C MET A 1 -22.17 5.92 -7.03
N TYR A 2 -20.94 6.26 -7.39
CA TYR A 2 -19.75 5.77 -6.68
C TYR A 2 -19.55 6.58 -5.39
N LYS A 3 -19.00 5.93 -4.37
CA LYS A 3 -18.47 6.55 -3.16
C LYS A 3 -16.96 6.65 -3.23
N ILE A 4 -16.38 7.55 -2.45
CA ILE A 4 -14.93 7.73 -2.34
C ILE A 4 -14.47 7.16 -1.00
N PHE A 5 -13.43 6.34 -1.04
CA PHE A 5 -12.83 5.71 0.12
C PHE A 5 -11.38 6.13 0.25
N SER A 6 -10.96 6.44 1.48
CA SER A 6 -9.57 6.56 1.87
C SER A 6 -9.13 5.21 2.42
N VAL A 7 -8.16 4.58 1.78
CA VAL A 7 -7.75 3.21 2.07
C VAL A 7 -6.31 3.20 2.54
N LYS A 8 -6.10 2.78 3.79
CA LYS A 8 -4.76 2.62 4.36
C LYS A 8 -4.21 1.25 3.94
N LEU A 9 -3.08 1.22 3.25
CA LEU A 9 -2.43 0.02 2.73
C LEU A 9 -1.07 -0.18 3.38
N LEU A 10 -0.68 -1.44 3.57
CA LEU A 10 0.66 -1.83 4.00
C LEU A 10 1.37 -2.56 2.86
N PHE A 11 2.53 -2.07 2.47
CA PHE A 11 3.43 -2.71 1.52
C PHE A 11 4.68 -3.23 2.24
N GLU A 12 5.26 -4.30 1.70
CA GLU A 12 6.54 -4.85 2.12
C GLU A 12 7.53 -4.72 0.94
N HIS A 13 8.74 -4.26 1.26
CA HIS A 13 9.86 -4.18 0.33
C HIS A 13 10.83 -5.32 0.63
N ILE A 14 10.94 -6.27 -0.31
CA ILE A 14 11.75 -7.48 -0.20
C ILE A 14 12.97 -7.34 -1.12
N SER A 15 14.17 -7.24 -0.54
CA SER A 15 15.43 -7.20 -1.30
C SER A 15 16.09 -8.58 -1.35
N ILE A 16 16.51 -9.02 -2.54
CA ILE A 16 16.99 -10.39 -2.78
C ILE A 16 18.42 -10.63 -2.27
N SER A 17 19.22 -9.59 -2.07
CA SER A 17 20.57 -9.67 -1.52
C SER A 17 20.58 -9.32 -0.03
N GLY A 18 21.07 -10.25 0.79
CA GLY A 18 21.10 -10.16 2.26
C GLY A 18 22.07 -9.14 2.85
N SER A 19 22.31 -8.01 2.18
CA SER A 19 23.12 -6.88 2.71
C SER A 19 22.31 -6.04 3.71
N MET A 20 20.99 -5.97 3.53
CA MET A 20 20.03 -5.32 4.43
C MET A 20 19.03 -6.39 4.90
N SER A 21 19.25 -6.96 6.08
CA SER A 21 18.31 -7.93 6.70
C SER A 21 17.04 -7.26 7.26
N ASN A 22 16.94 -5.95 7.20
CA ASN A 22 15.82 -5.21 7.78
C ASN A 22 14.63 -5.29 6.82
N LYS A 23 13.50 -5.82 7.33
CA LYS A 23 12.22 -5.76 6.60
C LYS A 23 11.77 -4.30 6.58
N ILE A 24 11.58 -3.76 5.38
CA ILE A 24 11.07 -2.40 5.19
C ILE A 24 9.59 -2.53 4.85
N TYR A 25 8.76 -1.92 5.68
CA TYR A 25 7.34 -1.76 5.42
C TYR A 25 7.03 -0.33 5.00
N GLU A 26 5.98 -0.16 4.22
CA GLU A 26 5.51 1.14 3.79
C GLU A 26 3.99 1.23 4.02
N GLU A 27 3.58 2.19 4.84
CA GLU A 27 2.17 2.51 5.01
C GLU A 27 1.80 3.65 4.07
N THR A 28 0.75 3.45 3.26
CA THR A 28 0.23 4.48 2.36
C THR A 28 -1.27 4.71 2.58
N ILE A 29 -1.75 5.90 2.25
CA ILE A 29 -3.19 6.17 2.16
C ILE A 29 -3.53 6.50 0.71
N ASN A 30 -4.45 5.74 0.14
CA ASN A 30 -4.86 5.84 -1.26
C ASN A 30 -6.34 6.13 -1.40
N ILE A 31 -6.69 7.01 -2.34
CA ILE A 31 -8.08 7.36 -2.64
C ILE A 31 -8.64 6.40 -3.70
N ILE A 32 -9.75 5.73 -3.38
CA ILE A 32 -10.37 4.71 -4.24
C ILE A 32 -11.85 5.02 -4.43
N ARG A 33 -12.32 4.96 -5.68
CA ARG A 33 -13.75 5.05 -6.02
C ARG A 33 -14.34 3.64 -6.09
N ALA A 34 -15.39 3.38 -5.34
CA ALA A 34 -16.09 2.10 -5.35
C ALA A 34 -17.61 2.27 -5.22
N VAL A 35 -18.40 1.29 -5.70
CA VAL A 35 -19.86 1.36 -5.59
C VAL A 35 -20.28 1.14 -4.14
N ARG A 36 -19.65 0.18 -3.47
CA ARG A 36 -19.85 -0.15 -2.05
C ARG A 36 -18.52 -0.43 -1.37
N LEU A 37 -18.52 -0.41 -0.04
CA LEU A 37 -17.35 -0.71 0.78
C LEU A 37 -16.81 -2.12 0.49
N GLU A 38 -17.70 -3.10 0.30
CA GLU A 38 -17.33 -4.49 0.03
C GLU A 38 -16.56 -4.68 -1.28
N ASP A 39 -16.66 -3.71 -2.21
CA ASP A 39 -15.99 -3.78 -3.50
C ASP A 39 -14.52 -3.28 -3.42
N VAL A 40 -14.13 -2.58 -2.34
CA VAL A 40 -12.80 -1.98 -2.16
C VAL A 40 -11.69 -3.03 -2.16
N ASP A 41 -11.85 -4.12 -1.41
CA ASP A 41 -10.85 -5.19 -1.32
C ASP A 41 -10.49 -5.77 -2.70
N LYS A 42 -11.53 -6.04 -3.50
CA LYS A 42 -11.36 -6.56 -4.85
C LYS A 42 -10.64 -5.56 -5.75
N LEU A 43 -10.98 -4.27 -5.66
CA LEU A 43 -10.35 -3.21 -6.46
C LEU A 43 -8.86 -3.07 -6.12
N VAL A 44 -8.53 -2.97 -4.82
CA VAL A 44 -7.15 -2.89 -4.33
C VAL A 44 -6.32 -4.07 -4.83
N LYS A 45 -6.78 -5.31 -4.61
CA LYS A 45 -6.04 -6.53 -5.02
C LYS A 45 -5.94 -6.68 -6.55
N SER A 46 -6.89 -6.11 -7.29
CA SER A 46 -6.84 -6.11 -8.75
C SER A 46 -5.83 -5.10 -9.30
N HIS A 47 -5.68 -3.95 -8.63
CA HIS A 47 -4.82 -2.85 -9.05
C HIS A 47 -3.36 -3.07 -8.65
N TYR A 48 -3.10 -3.34 -7.37
CA TYR A 48 -1.74 -3.51 -6.86
C TYR A 48 -1.22 -4.92 -7.13
N LYS A 49 -0.26 -5.01 -8.05
CA LYS A 49 0.50 -6.24 -8.33
C LYS A 49 1.90 -6.10 -7.75
N ASP A 50 2.55 -7.23 -7.53
CA ASP A 50 3.97 -7.25 -7.16
C ASP A 50 4.77 -6.52 -8.24
N VAL A 51 5.53 -5.50 -7.84
CA VAL A 51 6.40 -4.72 -8.73
C VAL A 51 7.84 -5.05 -8.39
N ILE A 52 8.62 -5.42 -9.40
CA ILE A 52 10.05 -5.65 -9.28
C ILE A 52 10.78 -4.45 -9.89
N TYR A 53 11.69 -3.86 -9.14
CA TYR A 53 12.52 -2.75 -9.59
C TYR A 53 13.97 -2.93 -9.12
N LYS A 54 14.90 -2.22 -9.76
CA LYS A 54 16.28 -2.13 -9.28
C LYS A 54 16.42 -0.98 -8.30
N ASN A 55 16.85 -1.28 -7.09
CA ASN A 55 17.10 -0.25 -6.07
C ASN A 55 18.37 0.56 -6.41
N ILE A 56 18.69 1.56 -5.58
CA ILE A 56 19.87 2.42 -5.78
C ILE A 56 21.21 1.67 -5.72
N PHE A 57 21.23 0.46 -5.17
CA PHE A 57 22.39 -0.42 -5.09
C PHE A 57 22.46 -1.41 -6.26
N GLY A 58 21.51 -1.35 -7.21
CA GLY A 58 21.43 -2.23 -8.38
C GLY A 58 20.83 -3.61 -8.09
N GLU A 59 20.36 -3.82 -6.86
CA GLU A 59 19.75 -5.07 -6.39
C GLU A 59 18.28 -5.10 -6.79
N ASP A 60 17.75 -6.30 -7.03
CA ASP A 60 16.34 -6.48 -7.34
C ASP A 60 15.53 -6.44 -6.03
N THR A 61 14.60 -5.49 -5.96
CA THR A 61 13.66 -5.31 -4.85
C THR A 61 12.24 -5.52 -5.35
N THR A 62 11.45 -6.28 -4.59
CA THR A 62 10.02 -6.49 -4.85
C THR A 62 9.19 -5.67 -3.87
N ILE A 63 8.25 -4.87 -4.37
CA ILE A 63 7.20 -4.26 -3.56
C ILE A 63 5.96 -5.13 -3.66
N ARG A 64 5.44 -5.56 -2.51
CA ARG A 64 4.24 -6.38 -2.41
C ARG A 64 3.22 -5.73 -1.49
N LEU A 65 1.96 -5.73 -1.91
CA LEU A 65 0.86 -5.41 -1.00
C LEU A 65 0.69 -6.54 0.03
N VAL A 66 0.85 -6.22 1.31
CA VAL A 66 0.67 -7.16 2.41
C VAL A 66 -0.79 -7.24 2.79
N MET A 67 -1.40 -6.08 3.09
CA MET A 67 -2.78 -6.00 3.56
C MET A 67 -3.38 -4.60 3.43
N ILE A 68 -4.70 -4.56 3.54
CA ILE A 68 -5.47 -3.33 3.82
C ILE A 68 -5.52 -3.19 5.34
N LEU A 69 -5.03 -2.06 5.86
CA LEU A 69 -5.02 -1.77 7.29
C LEU A 69 -6.34 -1.15 7.75
N ASP A 70 -6.90 -0.23 6.96
CA ASP A 70 -8.15 0.46 7.29
C ASP A 70 -8.83 1.03 6.05
N VAL A 71 -10.14 1.28 6.15
CA VAL A 71 -10.96 1.87 5.07
C VAL A 71 -11.95 2.88 5.66
N PHE A 72 -11.85 4.13 5.22
CA PHE A 72 -12.75 5.20 5.62
C PHE A 72 -13.54 5.71 4.42
N GLU A 73 -14.87 5.78 4.54
CA GLU A 73 -15.69 6.51 3.56
C GLU A 73 -15.45 8.01 3.74
N LEU A 74 -15.04 8.68 2.66
CA LEU A 74 -14.88 10.12 2.65
C LEU A 74 -16.25 10.79 2.52
N VAL A 75 -16.53 11.71 3.43
CA VAL A 75 -17.81 12.45 3.49
C VAL A 75 -17.78 13.69 2.58
N ASP A 76 -16.61 14.08 2.08
CA ASP A 76 -16.42 15.30 1.29
C ASP A 76 -16.33 15.02 -0.21
N ASN A 77 -16.73 16.01 -1.01
CA ASN A 77 -16.66 15.98 -2.47
C ASN A 77 -15.25 16.38 -2.91
N ILE A 78 -14.36 15.39 -3.00
CA ILE A 78 -13.02 15.61 -3.56
C ILE A 78 -13.09 15.53 -5.10
N GLU A 79 -12.45 16.47 -5.79
CA GLU A 79 -12.46 16.63 -7.25
C GLU A 79 -12.19 15.31 -8.01
N GLU A 80 -12.70 15.23 -9.25
CA GLU A 80 -12.82 13.97 -10.00
C GLU A 80 -11.49 13.25 -10.32
N SER A 81 -10.36 13.94 -10.24
CA SER A 81 -9.05 13.50 -10.76
C SER A 81 -8.19 12.65 -9.80
N LEU A 82 -8.72 12.13 -8.69
CA LEU A 82 -7.91 11.53 -7.62
C LEU A 82 -7.91 10.00 -7.53
N GLU A 83 -8.17 9.29 -8.63
CA GLU A 83 -8.12 7.82 -8.61
C GLU A 83 -6.69 7.32 -8.33
N PHE A 84 -6.52 6.53 -7.26
CA PHE A 84 -5.23 5.97 -6.82
C PHE A 84 -4.16 7.03 -6.53
N VAL A 85 -4.58 8.20 -6.04
CA VAL A 85 -3.63 9.22 -5.57
C VAL A 85 -3.19 8.87 -4.15
N GLU A 86 -1.88 8.69 -4.00
CA GLU A 86 -1.21 8.62 -2.71
C GLU A 86 -1.27 10.00 -2.06
N VAL A 87 -1.87 10.08 -0.87
CA VAL A 87 -1.93 11.32 -0.07
C VAL A 87 -1.02 11.29 1.15
N TYR A 88 -0.42 10.13 1.43
CA TYR A 88 0.50 9.88 2.53
C TYR A 88 1.33 8.62 2.25
N SER A 89 2.63 8.66 2.53
CA SER A 89 3.51 7.49 2.60
C SER A 89 4.50 7.62 3.77
N GLN A 90 4.64 6.53 4.54
CA GLN A 90 5.63 6.41 5.62
C GLN A 90 6.36 5.08 5.52
N HIS A 91 7.69 5.15 5.50
CA HIS A 91 8.56 3.98 5.55
C HIS A 91 8.86 3.61 7.01
N ILE A 92 8.68 2.34 7.34
CA ILE A 92 8.90 1.74 8.66
C ILE A 92 10.03 0.72 8.50
N ILE A 93 11.16 0.99 9.14
CA ILE A 93 12.29 0.06 9.18
C ILE A 93 12.11 -0.81 10.43
N ALA A 94 11.84 -2.10 10.24
CA ALA A 94 11.77 -3.03 11.35
C ALA A 94 13.19 -3.47 11.73
N GLU A 95 13.66 -3.09 12.92
CA GLU A 95 14.97 -3.50 13.46
C GLU A 95 14.93 -4.93 14.05
N GLU A 96 13.75 -5.42 14.46
CA GLU A 96 13.53 -6.77 15.00
C GLU A 96 12.25 -7.40 14.42
N GLU A 97 12.19 -8.73 14.33
CA GLU A 97 10.96 -9.43 13.93
C GLU A 97 9.87 -9.25 14.99
N VAL A 98 8.76 -8.61 14.61
CA VAL A 98 7.59 -8.52 15.48
C VAL A 98 6.90 -9.89 15.48
N THR A 99 7.14 -10.69 16.52
CA THR A 99 6.33 -11.88 16.82
C THR A 99 5.03 -11.45 17.47
N VAL A 100 3.91 -11.79 16.84
CA VAL A 100 2.58 -11.67 17.47
C VAL A 100 2.43 -12.88 18.39
N GLU A 101 2.33 -12.65 19.70
CA GLU A 101 1.91 -13.67 20.69
C GLU A 101 0.40 -13.93 20.63
#